data_AF-A0A4V1X900-F1
#
_entry.id   AF-A0A4V1X900-F1
#
_cell.length_a   1.000
_cell.length_b   1.000
_cell.length_c   1.000
_cell.angle_alpha   90.00
_cell.angle_beta   90.00
_cell.angle_gamma   90.00
#
_symmetry.space_group_name_H-M   'P 1'
#
loop_
_entity.id
_entity.type
_entity.pdbx_description
1 polymer ?
#
loop_
_entity_poly.entity_id
_entity_poly.type
_entity_poly.pdbx_seq_one_letter_code
_entity_poly.pdbx_strand_id
1 'polypeptide(L)' 'MMHRLFKSPLVLAALRALVAAAPTQGNEYEYVVVGSGAGGGTVAASLARKGHSVFLIEAGGDHGTEPLQTMPFSSETDKL' A
#
# COMPACT_ATOMS: atom_id res chain seq x y z
N MET A 1 20.33 -21.43 45.58
CA MET A 1 19.84 -22.12 44.36
C MET A 1 18.97 -21.17 43.49
N MET A 2 19.42 -19.94 43.15
CA MET A 2 18.57 -18.95 42.43
C MET A 2 19.32 -18.07 41.40
N HIS A 3 20.61 -18.30 41.14
CA HIS A 3 21.45 -17.42 40.30
C HIS A 3 21.68 -17.94 38.87
N ARG A 4 20.87 -18.90 38.41
CA ARG A 4 21.01 -19.53 37.08
C ARG A 4 20.05 -19.01 36.01
N LEU A 5 19.28 -17.96 36.29
CA LEU A 5 18.31 -17.40 35.34
C LEU A 5 18.89 -16.35 34.40
N PHE A 6 20.06 -15.76 34.73
CA PHE A 6 20.63 -14.62 33.99
C PHE A 6 21.64 -14.99 32.89
N LYS A 7 21.96 -16.28 32.71
CA LYS A 7 23.00 -16.76 31.79
C LYS A 7 22.48 -17.71 30.70
N SER A 8 21.17 -17.70 30.42
CA SER A 8 20.59 -18.53 29.37
C SER A 8 20.73 -17.86 28.01
N PRO A 9 21.47 -18.45 27.04
CA PRO A 9 21.62 -17.90 25.70
C PRO A 9 20.28 -17.85 24.95
N LEU A 10 19.30 -18.66 25.37
CA LEU A 10 17.94 -18.66 24.84
C LEU A 10 17.19 -17.35 25.12
N VAL A 11 17.38 -16.75 26.29
CA VAL A 11 16.75 -15.48 26.66
C VAL A 11 17.38 -14.33 25.87
N LEU A 12 18.70 -14.37 25.67
CA LEU A 12 19.41 -13.38 24.86
C LEU A 12 19.11 -13.51 23.36
N ALA A 13 18.95 -14.73 22.86
CA ALA A 13 18.54 -14.99 21.47
C ALA A 13 17.09 -14.55 21.22
N ALA A 14 16.16 -14.84 22.14
CA ALA A 14 14.77 -14.40 22.04
C ALA A 14 14.66 -12.87 22.08
N LEU A 15 15.44 -12.20 22.94
CA LEU A 15 15.49 -10.74 22.99
C LEU A 15 16.08 -10.13 21.71
N ARG A 16 17.08 -10.78 21.10
CA ARG A 16 17.62 -10.35 19.79
C ARG A 16 16.64 -10.52 18.64
N ALA A 17 15.91 -11.63 18.60
CA ALA A 17 14.88 -11.86 17.58
C ALA A 17 13.76 -10.81 17.66
N LEU A 18 13.39 -10.39 18.88
CA LEU A 18 12.38 -9.34 19.08
C LEU A 18 12.85 -7.96 18.59
N VAL A 19 14.14 -7.63 18.74
CA VAL A 19 14.72 -6.35 18.28
C VAL A 19 14.96 -6.32 16.76
N ALA A 20 15.23 -7.47 16.13
CA ALA A 20 15.46 -7.56 14.68
C ALA A 20 14.17 -7.46 13.83
N ALA A 21 13.00 -7.68 14.43
CA ALA A 21 11.70 -7.62 13.75
C ALA A 21 11.14 -6.19 13.61
N ALA A 22 11.91 -5.16 13.96
CA ALA A 22 11.48 -3.78 13.74
C ALA A 22 11.23 -3.55 12.24
N PRO A 23 10.02 -3.13 11.83
CA PRO A 23 9.76 -2.82 10.43
C PRO A 23 10.72 -1.71 10.02
N THR A 24 11.51 -1.96 8.98
CA THR A 24 12.33 -0.94 8.33
C THR A 24 11.40 0.20 7.92
N GLN A 25 11.59 1.38 8.52
CA GLN A 25 10.78 2.58 8.35
C GLN A 25 11.05 3.26 6.99
N GLY A 26 11.08 2.47 5.92
CA GLY A 26 11.06 2.89 4.54
C GLY A 26 9.98 2.07 3.86
N ASN A 27 8.98 2.72 3.29
CA ASN A 27 8.03 2.03 2.44
C ASN A 27 8.77 1.60 1.16
N GLU A 28 9.44 0.45 1.20
CA GLU A 28 9.99 -0.19 0.03
C GLU A 28 8.86 -0.84 -0.76
N TYR A 29 8.87 -0.57 -2.07
CA TYR A 29 7.93 -1.13 -3.01
C TYR A 29 8.70 -1.82 -4.12
N GLU A 30 8.24 -2.99 -4.56
CA GLU A 30 8.82 -3.67 -5.73
C GLU A 30 8.60 -2.87 -7.01
N TYR A 31 7.49 -2.13 -7.07
CA TYR A 31 7.13 -1.30 -8.23
C TYR A 31 6.62 0.08 -7.84
N VAL A 32 7.02 1.08 -8.61
CA VAL A 32 6.45 2.43 -8.58
C VAL A 32 5.77 2.70 -9.92
N VAL A 33 4.47 3.03 -9.88
CA VAL A 33 3.68 3.40 -11.06
C VAL A 33 3.37 4.89 -10.99
N VAL A 34 3.80 5.63 -12.01
CA VAL A 34 3.58 7.08 -12.12
C VAL A 34 2.42 7.33 -13.07
N GLY A 35 1.35 7.95 -12.55
CA GLY A 35 0.09 8.21 -13.23
C GLY A 35 -0.95 7.10 -13.00
N SER A 36 -2.14 7.47 -12.57
CA SER A 36 -3.30 6.60 -12.29
C SER A 36 -4.26 6.41 -13.48
N GLY A 37 -4.04 7.15 -14.56
CA GLY A 37 -4.91 7.15 -15.75
C GLY A 37 -5.09 5.76 -16.38
N ALA A 38 -5.78 5.70 -17.52
CA ALA A 38 -6.26 4.44 -18.12
C ALA A 38 -5.23 3.29 -18.19
N GLY A 39 -3.96 3.61 -18.45
CA GLY A 39 -2.87 2.62 -18.45
C GLY A 39 -2.25 2.35 -17.07
N GLY A 40 -2.02 3.38 -16.26
CA GLY A 40 -1.27 3.23 -15.02
C GLY A 40 -2.07 2.52 -13.92
N GLY A 41 -3.35 2.88 -13.76
CA GLY A 41 -4.22 2.21 -12.79
C GLY A 41 -4.42 0.72 -13.09
N THR A 42 -4.55 0.36 -14.37
CA THR A 42 -4.71 -1.04 -14.78
C THR A 42 -3.44 -1.87 -14.56
N VAL A 43 -2.26 -1.31 -14.82
CA VAL A 43 -0.96 -1.94 -14.52
C VAL A 43 -0.77 -2.14 -13.02
N ALA A 44 -1.01 -1.09 -12.22
CA ALA A 44 -0.87 -1.16 -10.77
C ALA A 44 -1.82 -2.19 -10.15
N ALA A 45 -3.09 -2.21 -10.57
CA ALA A 45 -4.06 -3.20 -10.11
C ALA A 45 -3.65 -4.64 -10.48
N SER A 46 -3.11 -4.84 -11.69
CA SER A 46 -2.61 -6.15 -12.13
C SER A 46 -1.44 -6.64 -11.27
N LEU A 47 -0.46 -5.78 -11.01
CA LEU A 47 0.70 -6.08 -10.16
C LEU A 47 0.29 -6.37 -8.70
N ALA A 48 -0.58 -5.53 -8.12
CA ALA A 48 -1.08 -5.72 -6.76
C ALA A 48 -1.86 -7.05 -6.61
N ARG A 49 -2.70 -7.39 -7.60
CA ARG A 49 -3.43 -8.68 -7.61
C ARG A 49 -2.52 -9.90 -7.71
N LYS A 50 -1.31 -9.75 -8.24
CA LYS A 50 -0.28 -10.79 -8.28
C LYS A 50 0.53 -10.90 -6.98
N GLY A 51 0.27 -10.04 -5.99
CA GLY A 51 0.90 -10.05 -4.68
C GLY A 51 2.14 -9.17 -4.54
N HIS A 52 2.44 -8.33 -5.53
CA HIS A 52 3.56 -7.39 -5.44
C HIS A 52 3.21 -6.15 -4.62
N SER A 53 4.19 -5.59 -3.92
CA SER A 53 4.06 -4.27 -3.30
C SER A 53 4.20 -3.17 -4.35
N VAL A 54 3.15 -2.35 -4.50
CA VAL A 54 3.08 -1.32 -5.55
C VAL A 54 2.77 0.03 -4.94
N PHE A 55 3.58 1.03 -5.27
CA PHE A 55 3.29 2.43 -4.99
C PHE A 55 2.82 3.12 -6.26
N LEU A 56 1.57 3.58 -6.27
CA LEU A 56 1.03 4.36 -7.36
C LEU A 56 0.91 5.82 -6.94
N ILE A 57 1.38 6.74 -7.79
CA ILE A 57 1.35 8.18 -7.55
C ILE A 57 0.72 8.90 -8.74
N GLU A 58 -0.04 9.95 -8.48
CA GLU A 58 -0.74 10.77 -9.48
C GLU A 58 -0.47 12.26 -9.21
N ALA A 59 -0.42 13.07 -10.25
CA ALA A 59 -0.21 14.51 -10.12
C ALA A 59 -1.52 15.25 -9.77
N GLY A 60 -2.66 14.70 -10.24
CA GLY A 60 -4.00 15.20 -9.92
C GLY A 60 -4.51 14.83 -8.52
N GLY A 61 -5.60 15.47 -8.12
CA GLY A 61 -6.33 15.19 -6.88
C GLY A 61 -7.55 14.28 -7.08
N ASP A 62 -8.25 14.00 -5.99
CA ASP A 62 -9.58 13.38 -6.06
C ASP A 62 -10.61 14.43 -6.45
N HIS A 63 -11.08 14.33 -7.69
CA HIS A 63 -12.07 15.20 -8.29
C HIS A 63 -13.30 14.42 -8.77
N GLY A 64 -13.56 13.24 -8.21
CA GLY A 64 -14.69 12.40 -8.63
C GLY A 64 -16.06 13.09 -8.47
N THR A 65 -16.15 14.10 -7.61
CA THR A 65 -17.36 14.90 -7.39
C THR A 65 -17.37 16.23 -8.14
N GLU A 66 -16.30 16.60 -8.85
CA GLU A 66 -16.22 17.85 -9.58
C GLU A 66 -17.07 17.77 -10.86
N PRO A 67 -17.95 18.75 -11.13
CA PRO A 67 -18.78 18.75 -12.34
C PRO A 67 -17.99 18.65 -13.64
N LEU A 68 -16.73 19.10 -13.64
CA LEU A 68 -15.83 19.05 -14.80
C LEU A 68 -15.18 17.68 -15.03
N GLN A 69 -15.17 16.80 -14.04
CA GLN A 69 -14.59 15.44 -14.13
C GLN A 69 -15.63 14.32 -13.95
N THR A 70 -16.89 14.68 -13.67
CA THR A 70 -18.01 13.77 -13.78
C THR A 70 -18.43 13.60 -15.24
N MET A 71 -18.62 12.36 -15.66
CA MET A 71 -19.26 12.06 -16.93
C MET A 71 -20.76 12.40 -16.80
N PRO A 72 -21.29 13.34 -17.59
CA PRO A 72 -22.71 13.62 -17.57
C PRO A 72 -23.47 12.35 -18.00
N PHE A 73 -24.29 11.83 -17.09
CA PHE A 73 -25.19 10.74 -17.44
C PHE A 73 -26.36 11.32 -18.23
N SER A 74 -26.47 10.97 -19.51
CA SER A 74 -27.61 11.37 -20.33
C SER A 74 -28.84 10.52 -19.99
N SER A 75 -29.60 10.90 -18.96
CA SER A 75 -30.97 10.41 -18.80
C SER A 75 -31.93 11.27 -19.64
N GLU A 76 -31.86 11.13 -20.96
CA GLU A 76 -32.83 11.74 -21.90
C GLU A 76 -34.14 10.91 -21.92
N THR A 77 -34.77 10.71 -20.76
CA THR A 77 -36.06 10.02 -20.66
C THR A 77 -37.05 10.69 -19.70
N ASP A 78 -36.73 11.84 -19.11
CA ASP A 78 -37.61 12.52 -18.13
C ASP A 78 -38.47 13.64 -18.76
N LYS A 79 -38.78 13.53 -20.06
CA LYS A 79 -39.63 14.47 -20.80
C LYS A 79 -40.60 13.80 -21.78
N LEU A 80 -41.33 12.78 -21.33
CA LEU A 80 -42.61 12.38 -21.93
C LEU A 80 -43.63 12.09 -20.83
#